data_AF-A0A640XK42-F1
#
_entry.id   AF-A0A640XK42-F1
#
_cell.length_a   1.000
_cell.length_b   1.000
_cell.length_c   1.000
_cell.angle_alpha   90.00
_cell.angle_beta   90.00
_cell.angle_gamma   90.00
#
_symmetry.space_group_name_H-M   'P 1'
#
loop_
_entity.id
_entity.type
_entity.pdbx_description
1 polymer ?
#
loop_
_entity_poly.entity_id
_entity_poly.type
_entity_poly.pdbx_seq_one_letter_code
_entity_poly.pdbx_strand_id
1 'polypeptide(L)'
;MTLKEFFFFRHNRDCCTLWLAPEPKDALVRLQRILQGVVPDCDDAGKYEGGFTPHLSVGQALGVEAAALKLLNLFQTSWKTMSFPLNEVSFIWSDNPPNDVFRVVCTVRLGHLNL
;
A
#
# COMPACT_ATOMS: atom_id res chain seq x y z
N MET A 1 -5.60 2.46 12.48
CA MET A 1 -4.86 1.67 11.48
C MET A 1 -3.59 1.16 12.12
N THR A 2 -3.29 -0.12 11.98
CA THR A 2 -2.13 -0.77 12.58
C THR A 2 -1.26 -1.43 11.52
N LEU A 3 0.05 -1.24 11.58
CA LEU A 3 1.05 -1.84 10.69
C LEU A 3 1.99 -2.71 11.51
N LYS A 4 1.86 -4.03 11.37
CA LYS A 4 2.56 -5.01 12.21
C LYS A 4 3.42 -5.99 11.43
N GLU A 5 2.92 -6.47 10.31
CA GLU A 5 3.48 -7.63 9.61
C GLU A 5 3.94 -7.21 8.21
N PHE A 6 5.16 -7.62 7.89
CA PHE A 6 5.73 -7.47 6.57
C PHE A 6 5.39 -8.68 5.70
N PHE A 7 5.18 -8.40 4.44
CA PHE A 7 5.03 -9.38 3.39
C PHE A 7 5.89 -8.95 2.20
N PHE A 8 5.98 -9.82 1.19
CA PHE A 8 6.56 -9.45 -0.09
C PHE A 8 5.74 -10.01 -1.24
N PHE A 9 5.84 -9.38 -2.40
CA PHE A 9 5.40 -9.97 -3.66
C PHE A 9 6.46 -9.74 -4.73
N ARG A 10 6.42 -10.56 -5.78
CA ARG A 10 7.37 -10.52 -6.88
C ARG A 10 6.79 -9.69 -8.02
N HIS A 11 7.57 -8.73 -8.52
CA HIS A 11 7.24 -8.04 -9.78
C HIS A 11 7.76 -8.83 -10.98
N ASN A 12 9.00 -9.31 -10.90
CA ASN A 12 9.64 -10.13 -11.93
C ASN A 12 10.65 -11.11 -11.28
N ARG A 13 11.55 -11.70 -12.07
CA ARG A 13 12.52 -12.67 -11.55
C ARG A 13 13.52 -12.07 -10.56
N ASP A 14 13.80 -10.77 -10.68
CA ASP A 14 14.93 -10.11 -10.02
C ASP A 14 14.51 -8.92 -9.15
N CYS A 15 13.21 -8.75 -8.89
CA CYS A 15 12.69 -7.67 -8.07
C CYS A 15 11.48 -8.12 -7.25
N CYS A 16 11.60 -7.96 -5.93
CA CYS A 16 10.54 -8.16 -4.96
C CYS A 16 10.24 -6.84 -4.25
N THR A 17 8.97 -6.51 -4.06
CA THR A 17 8.55 -5.40 -3.20
C THR A 17 8.25 -5.94 -1.81
N LEU A 18 8.84 -5.33 -0.78
CA LEU A 18 8.50 -5.55 0.61
C LEU A 18 7.45 -4.52 1.02
N TRP A 19 6.46 -4.95 1.80
CA TRP A 19 5.34 -4.10 2.17
C TRP A 19 4.77 -4.47 3.54
N LEU A 20 4.09 -3.53 4.18
CA LEU A 20 3.37 -3.72 5.44
C LEU A 20 1.87 -3.89 5.20
N ALA A 21 1.26 -4.88 5.85
CA ALA A 21 -0.18 -5.06 5.81
C ALA A 21 -0.88 -4.16 6.85
N PRO A 22 -1.84 -3.32 6.44
CA PRO A 22 -2.68 -2.54 7.34
C PRO A 22 -3.80 -3.38 7.95
N GLU A 23 -4.02 -3.21 9.27
CA GLU A 23 -5.12 -3.79 10.02
C GLU A 23 -6.02 -2.70 10.65
N PRO A 24 -7.37 -2.81 10.55
CA PRO A 24 -8.11 -3.80 9.76
C PRO A 24 -8.10 -3.49 8.25
N LYS A 25 -7.86 -4.51 7.42
CA LYS A 25 -7.81 -4.37 5.96
C LYS A 25 -9.17 -4.03 5.34
N ASP A 26 -10.25 -4.56 5.90
CA ASP A 26 -11.59 -4.49 5.30
C ASP A 26 -12.09 -3.05 5.20
N ALA A 27 -11.69 -2.19 6.14
CA ALA A 27 -12.03 -0.78 6.12
C ALA A 27 -11.44 -0.06 4.89
N LEU A 28 -10.19 -0.36 4.55
CA LEU A 28 -9.54 0.18 3.35
C LEU A 28 -10.12 -0.41 2.07
N VAL A 29 -10.48 -1.69 2.06
CA VAL A 29 -11.16 -2.33 0.91
C VAL A 29 -12.52 -1.67 0.66
N ARG A 30 -13.30 -1.39 1.72
CA ARG A 30 -14.57 -0.66 1.58
C ARG A 30 -14.36 0.76 1.07
N LEU A 31 -13.38 1.48 1.61
CA LEU A 31 -13.04 2.83 1.16
C LEU A 31 -12.64 2.84 -0.33
N GLN A 32 -11.77 1.93 -0.76
CA GLN A 32 -11.39 1.80 -2.18
C GLN A 32 -12.61 1.55 -3.06
N ARG A 33 -13.53 0.66 -2.66
CA ARG A 33 -14.74 0.39 -3.43
C ARG A 33 -15.63 1.64 -3.59
N ILE A 34 -15.76 2.46 -2.54
CA ILE A 34 -16.52 3.71 -2.60
C ILE A 34 -15.84 4.69 -3.57
N LEU A 35 -14.52 4.85 -3.47
CA LEU A 35 -13.76 5.72 -4.38
C LEU A 35 -13.86 5.26 -5.83
N GLN A 36 -13.72 3.96 -6.09
CA GLN A 36 -13.88 3.37 -7.43
C GLN A 36 -15.27 3.63 -8.02
N GLY A 37 -16.32 3.61 -7.19
CA GLY A 37 -17.67 3.92 -7.64
C GLY A 37 -17.85 5.38 -8.10
N VAL A 38 -17.02 6.30 -7.60
CA VAL A 38 -17.03 7.72 -8.00
C VAL A 38 -16.19 7.94 -9.25
N VAL A 39 -15.08 7.24 -9.40
CA VAL A 39 -14.16 7.32 -10.55
C VAL A 39 -13.96 5.93 -11.18
N PRO A 40 -14.97 5.41 -11.92
CA PRO A 40 -14.96 4.03 -12.39
C PRO A 40 -13.79 3.71 -13.34
N ASP A 41 -13.28 4.71 -14.05
CA ASP A 41 -12.17 4.55 -14.99
C ASP A 41 -10.82 4.24 -14.29
N CYS A 42 -10.70 4.53 -12.99
CA CYS A 42 -9.47 4.31 -12.21
C CYS A 42 -9.34 2.88 -11.65
N ASP A 43 -9.64 1.85 -12.46
CA ASP A 43 -9.71 0.44 -12.00
C ASP A 43 -8.40 -0.35 -12.18
N ASP A 44 -7.25 0.24 -11.84
CA ASP A 44 -5.98 -0.48 -11.99
C ASP A 44 -5.86 -1.64 -11.00
N ALA A 45 -6.49 -1.53 -9.82
CA ALA A 45 -6.45 -2.56 -8.79
C ALA A 45 -7.43 -3.72 -9.05
N GLY A 46 -8.58 -3.49 -9.69
CA GLY A 46 -9.56 -4.54 -10.00
C GLY A 46 -9.15 -5.49 -11.11
N LYS A 47 -8.13 -5.11 -11.91
CA LYS A 47 -7.55 -5.95 -12.97
C LYS A 47 -6.80 -7.18 -12.46
N TYR A 48 -6.41 -7.20 -11.18
CA TYR A 48 -5.63 -8.29 -10.59
C TYR A 48 -6.54 -9.35 -9.93
N GLU A 49 -6.11 -10.61 -9.98
CA GLU A 49 -6.77 -11.68 -9.24
C GLU A 49 -6.73 -11.37 -7.73
N GLY A 50 -7.90 -11.34 -7.10
CA GLY A 50 -8.06 -10.92 -5.70
C GLY A 50 -8.32 -9.41 -5.50
N GLY A 51 -8.27 -8.61 -6.57
CA GLY A 51 -8.58 -7.18 -6.57
C GLY A 51 -7.65 -6.33 -5.70
N PHE A 52 -8.20 -5.26 -5.13
CA PHE A 52 -7.43 -4.35 -4.28
C PHE A 52 -6.94 -5.01 -2.98
N THR A 53 -5.62 -5.16 -2.86
CA THR A 53 -4.95 -5.59 -1.63
C THR A 53 -4.29 -4.38 -0.98
N PRO A 54 -4.82 -3.86 0.15
CA PRO A 54 -4.23 -2.69 0.79
C PRO A 54 -2.86 -3.04 1.37
N HIS A 55 -1.86 -2.22 1.04
CA HIS A 55 -0.49 -2.39 1.53
C HIS A 55 0.25 -1.05 1.55
N LEU A 56 1.29 -0.95 2.39
CA LEU A 56 2.27 0.12 2.34
C LEU A 56 3.62 -0.45 1.87
N SER A 57 4.00 -0.16 0.62
CA SER A 57 5.32 -0.50 0.11
C SER A 57 6.41 0.22 0.91
N VAL A 58 7.40 -0.53 1.38
CA VAL A 58 8.51 0.02 2.19
C VAL A 58 9.83 0.04 1.43
N GLY A 59 9.93 -0.73 0.35
CA GLY A 59 11.13 -0.81 -0.46
C GLY A 59 11.15 -2.03 -1.37
N GLN A 60 12.16 -2.08 -2.21
CA GLN A 60 12.37 -3.17 -3.16
C GLN A 60 13.69 -3.88 -2.86
N ALA A 61 13.65 -5.22 -2.91
CA ALA A 61 14.83 -6.07 -2.88
C ALA A 61 15.16 -6.51 -4.30
N LEU A 62 16.38 -6.18 -4.74
CA LEU A 62 16.93 -6.63 -6.02
C LEU A 62 17.55 -8.02 -5.87
N GLY A 63 17.40 -8.84 -6.90
CA GLY A 63 17.94 -10.19 -6.96
C GLY A 63 16.93 -11.27 -6.63
N VAL A 64 17.45 -12.46 -6.29
CA VAL A 64 16.64 -13.66 -6.07
C VAL A 64 15.77 -13.57 -4.82
N GLU A 65 14.65 -14.27 -4.81
CA GLU A 65 13.66 -14.30 -3.72
C GLU A 65 14.26 -14.59 -2.33
N ALA A 66 15.31 -15.41 -2.27
CA ALA A 66 16.02 -15.69 -1.02
C ALA A 66 16.62 -14.42 -0.36
N ALA A 67 17.01 -13.41 -1.14
CA ALA A 67 17.46 -12.12 -0.62
C ALA A 67 16.30 -11.31 -0.03
N ALA A 68 15.14 -11.31 -0.70
CA ALA A 68 13.93 -10.67 -0.19
C ALA A 68 13.48 -11.31 1.13
N LEU A 69 13.51 -12.63 1.26
CA LEU A 69 13.20 -13.34 2.51
C LEU A 69 14.15 -12.98 3.66
N LYS A 70 15.45 -12.80 3.38
CA LYS A 70 16.41 -12.35 4.40
C LYS A 70 16.09 -10.94 4.89
N LEU A 71 15.81 -10.02 3.97
CA LEU A 71 15.42 -8.64 4.30
C LEU A 71 14.09 -8.59 5.06
N LEU A 72 13.11 -9.41 4.64
CA LEU A 72 11.82 -9.56 5.31
C LEU A 72 12.00 -9.97 6.78
N ASN A 73 12.82 -11.00 7.04
CA ASN A 73 13.10 -11.45 8.40
C ASN A 73 13.81 -10.37 9.23
N LEU A 74 14.77 -9.66 8.66
CA LEU A 74 15.47 -8.57 9.34
C LEU A 74 14.51 -7.44 9.72
N PHE A 75 13.63 -7.04 8.82
CA PHE A 75 12.63 -6.02 9.11
C PHE A 75 11.61 -6.51 10.12
N GLN A 76 11.06 -7.71 9.95
CA GLN A 76 10.04 -8.24 10.87
C GLN A 76 10.54 -8.36 12.31
N THR A 77 11.81 -8.71 12.51
CA THR A 77 12.44 -8.84 13.84
C THR A 77 12.77 -7.51 14.50
N SER A 78 13.06 -6.47 13.71
CA SER A 78 13.39 -5.14 14.22
C SER A 78 12.18 -4.19 14.27
N TRP A 79 11.08 -4.56 13.62
CA TRP A 79 9.89 -3.73 13.52
C TRP A 79 9.15 -3.60 14.83
N LYS A 80 8.75 -2.37 15.11
CA LYS A 80 7.80 -2.08 16.19
C LYS A 80 6.46 -1.79 15.54
N THR A 81 5.42 -2.49 16.00
CA THR A 81 4.05 -2.24 15.56
C THR A 81 3.71 -0.76 15.67
N MET A 82 3.26 -0.17 14.57
CA MET A 82 2.83 1.22 14.52
C MET A 82 1.32 1.29 14.44
N SER A 83 0.70 2.17 15.24
CA SER A 83 -0.73 2.42 15.19
C SER A 83 -1.00 3.92 15.10
N PHE A 84 -1.89 4.30 14.19
CA PHE A 84 -2.24 5.69 13.94
C PHE A 84 -3.70 5.82 13.45
N PRO A 85 -4.34 6.97 13.67
CA PRO A 85 -5.66 7.24 13.12
C PRO A 85 -5.58 7.50 11.62
N LEU A 86 -6.57 7.01 10.86
CA LEU A 86 -6.72 7.31 9.43
C LEU A 86 -7.80 8.39 9.29
N ASN A 87 -7.41 9.61 8.94
CA ASN A 87 -8.29 10.78 9.02
C ASN A 87 -8.66 11.37 7.67
N GLU A 88 -7.94 11.03 6.60
CA GLU A 88 -8.08 11.69 5.32
C GLU A 88 -7.58 10.82 4.16
N VAL A 89 -8.07 11.17 2.96
CA VAL A 89 -7.63 10.63 1.67
C VAL A 89 -7.12 11.79 0.85
N SER A 90 -5.90 11.67 0.33
CA SER A 90 -5.29 12.66 -0.55
C SER A 90 -5.29 12.17 -1.98
N PHE A 91 -5.77 13.02 -2.89
CA PHE A 91 -5.58 12.81 -4.33
C PHE A 91 -4.20 13.34 -4.69
N ILE A 92 -3.38 12.45 -5.25
CA ILE A 92 -1.99 12.72 -5.58
C ILE A 92 -1.74 12.51 -7.07
N TRP A 93 -0.69 13.14 -7.57
CA TRP A 93 -0.15 12.90 -8.90
C TRP A 93 1.38 12.99 -8.86
N SER A 94 2.03 12.41 -9.87
CA SER A 94 3.48 12.47 -10.06
C SER A 94 3.79 12.60 -11.55
N ASP A 95 4.91 13.22 -11.89
CA ASP A 95 5.48 13.15 -13.24
C ASP A 95 6.14 11.78 -13.49
N ASN A 96 6.69 11.59 -14.69
CA ASN A 96 7.52 10.41 -14.98
C ASN A 96 8.89 10.51 -14.27
N PRO A 97 9.53 9.37 -13.97
CA PRO A 97 10.91 9.35 -13.50
C PRO A 97 11.84 10.17 -14.41
N PRO A 98 12.84 10.89 -13.85
CA PRO A 98 13.23 10.90 -12.43
C PRO A 98 12.48 11.92 -11.57
N ASN A 99 11.45 12.61 -12.09
CA ASN A 99 10.71 13.66 -11.39
C ASN A 99 9.40 13.15 -10.76
N ASP A 100 9.34 11.87 -10.40
CA ASP A 100 8.17 11.13 -9.92
C ASP A 100 7.78 11.45 -8.46
N VAL A 101 8.10 12.66 -7.98
CA VAL A 101 7.71 13.13 -6.66
C VAL A 101 6.20 13.33 -6.62
N PHE A 102 5.54 12.66 -5.67
CA PHE A 102 4.11 12.85 -5.45
C PHE A 102 3.77 14.26 -4.96
N ARG A 103 2.74 14.84 -5.56
CA ARG A 103 2.16 16.13 -5.20
C ARG A 103 0.70 15.94 -4.84
N VAL A 104 0.27 16.57 -3.75
CA VAL A 104 -1.14 16.55 -3.32
C VAL A 104 -1.92 17.59 -4.13
N VAL A 105 -2.97 17.15 -4.81
CA VAL A 105 -3.94 18.03 -5.48
C VAL A 105 -4.97 18.54 -4.49
N CYS A 106 -5.56 17.61 -3.74
CA CYS A 106 -6.54 17.91 -2.72
C CYS A 106 -6.61 16.79 -1.68
N THR A 107 -7.23 17.09 -0.55
CA THR A 107 -7.40 16.17 0.56
C THR A 107 -8.86 16.20 1.02
N VAL A 108 -9.45 15.02 1.18
CA VAL A 108 -10.80 14.82 1.69
C VAL A 108 -10.68 14.22 3.08
N ARG A 109 -11.24 14.89 4.09
CA ARG A 109 -11.30 14.33 5.44
C ARG A 109 -12.30 13.19 5.47
N LEU A 110 -11.85 12.05 5.97
CA LEU A 110 -12.74 10.99 6.40
C LEU A 110 -13.48 11.54 7.62
N GLY A 111 -14.82 11.54 7.58
CA GLY A 111 -15.61 11.82 8.78
C GLY A 111 -15.32 10.80 9.88
N HIS A 112 -16.09 10.80 10.96
CA HIS A 112 -16.15 9.64 11.86
C HIS A 112 -16.83 8.46 11.14
N LEU A 113 -16.24 7.99 10.04
CA LEU A 113 -16.57 6.73 9.45
C LEU A 113 -16.13 5.68 10.47
N ASN A 114 -17.09 4.98 11.05
CA ASN A 114 -16.83 3.74 11.77
C ASN A 114 -16.25 2.74 10.75
N LEU A 115 -14.93 2.82 10.56
CA LEU A 115 -14.11 1.91 9.75
C LEU A 115 -13.85 0.62 10.55
#